data_AF-A0A7W0AQF0-F1
#
_entry.id   AF-A0A7W0AQF0-F1
#
_cell.length_a   1.000
_cell.length_b   1.000
_cell.length_c   1.000
_cell.angle_alpha   90.00
_cell.angle_beta   90.00
_cell.angle_gamma   90.00
#
_symmetry.space_group_name_H-M   'P 1'
#
loop_
_entity.id
_entity.type
_entity.pdbx_description
1 polymer ?
#
loop_
_entity_poly.entity_id
_entity_poly.type
_entity_poly.pdbx_seq_one_letter_code
_entity_poly.pdbx_strand_id
1 'polypeptide(L)'
;MSLGIDAYITKPFKRNEVLVGIAGALRRRVLEIENSRFRARIGASGEERAAELGQTLGRLKGAADKVANSHEQTILRLSQAIEYHDGETEGHVERVGCYTKLLTGFTDVPPDVVRVASFMHDVGKIAVGASILQKPGQLTSTERQGMERHCEIGYQLLSGSDSELLELAATIALTHHERFDGTGYPQALQGEDIPVEGRIVAVADVFDALTSDRAYRPAFSVEEALAILREGRGTQFDPEVLDRFLACLDEVPSIRAELAD
;
A
#
# COMPACT_ATOMS: atom_id res chain seq x y z
N MET A 1 33.78 38.94 26.18
CA MET A 1 34.31 40.14 25.49
C MET A 1 35.83 40.06 25.54
N SER A 2 36.51 39.78 24.43
CA SER A 2 37.95 40.06 24.37
C SER A 2 38.12 41.56 24.11
N LEU A 3 38.70 42.29 25.05
CA LEU A 3 39.09 43.69 24.84
C LEU A 3 40.26 43.72 23.85
N GLY A 4 39.98 43.85 22.56
CA GLY A 4 40.98 44.08 21.52
C GLY A 4 41.34 45.56 21.40
N ILE A 5 42.55 45.85 20.94
CA ILE A 5 42.98 47.22 20.64
C ILE A 5 42.50 47.61 19.24
N ASP A 6 41.62 48.62 19.18
CA ASP A 6 41.01 49.09 17.92
C ASP A 6 41.88 50.08 17.14
N ALA A 7 42.79 50.78 17.83
CA ALA A 7 43.71 51.74 17.24
C ALA A 7 44.93 51.94 18.16
N TYR A 8 46.10 52.14 17.58
CA TYR A 8 47.32 52.52 18.29
C TYR A 8 47.60 54.00 18.04
N ILE A 9 47.92 54.74 19.12
CA ILE A 9 48.27 56.16 19.05
C ILE A 9 49.64 56.34 19.69
N THR A 10 50.59 56.89 18.95
CA THR A 10 51.97 57.11 19.40
C THR A 10 52.15 58.51 20.00
N LYS A 11 53.01 58.64 21.02
CA LYS A 11 53.33 59.94 21.65
C LYS A 11 54.45 60.68 20.89
N PRO A 12 54.44 62.03 20.85
CA PRO A 12 53.40 62.92 21.38
C PRO A 12 52.15 62.89 20.49
N PHE A 13 50.98 62.79 21.11
CA PHE A 13 49.71 62.58 20.40
C PHE A 13 49.29 63.81 19.61
N LYS A 14 48.84 63.60 18.36
CA LYS A 14 48.17 64.64 17.56
C LYS A 14 46.67 64.53 17.70
N ARG A 15 46.01 65.66 17.95
CA ARG A 15 44.54 65.74 18.13
C ARG A 15 43.76 65.05 17.01
N ASN A 16 44.19 65.19 15.76
CA ASN A 16 43.52 64.60 14.61
C ASN A 16 43.63 63.06 14.57
N GLU A 17 44.76 62.50 14.98
CA GLU A 17 44.96 61.03 15.01
C GLU A 17 44.06 60.38 16.06
N VAL A 18 43.90 61.04 17.22
CA VAL A 18 42.95 60.63 18.27
C VAL A 18 41.51 60.69 17.75
N LEU A 19 41.11 61.79 17.09
CA LEU A 19 39.76 61.95 16.56
C LEU A 19 39.42 60.92 15.48
N VAL A 20 40.36 60.60 14.58
CA VAL A 20 40.18 59.57 13.55
C VAL A 20 40.06 58.18 14.18
N GLY A 21 40.91 57.86 15.17
CA GLY A 21 40.84 56.59 15.91
C GLY A 21 39.48 56.40 16.62
N ILE A 22 39.00 57.45 17.29
CA ILE A 22 37.69 57.46 17.95
C ILE A 22 36.57 57.31 16.91
N ALA A 23 36.59 58.07 15.81
CA ALA A 23 35.57 57.99 14.77
C ALA A 23 35.53 56.60 14.09
N GLY A 24 36.68 55.99 13.86
CA GLY A 24 36.79 54.62 13.31
C GLY A 24 36.27 53.56 14.28
N ALA A 25 36.60 53.67 15.56
CA ALA A 25 36.09 52.78 16.61
C ALA A 25 34.56 52.91 16.76
N LEU A 26 34.02 54.14 16.77
CA LEU A 26 32.58 54.39 16.80
C LEU A 26 31.87 53.82 15.57
N ARG A 27 32.41 54.06 14.35
CA ARG A 27 31.82 53.52 13.11
C ARG A 27 31.80 51.99 13.09
N ARG A 28 32.89 51.33 13.51
CA ARG A 28 32.91 49.86 13.64
C ARG A 28 31.88 49.37 14.64
N ARG A 29 31.77 50.04 15.80
CA ARG A 29 30.77 49.67 16.80
C ARG A 29 29.34 49.77 16.28
N VAL A 30 29.03 50.79 15.49
CA VAL A 30 27.73 50.90 14.82
C VAL A 30 27.50 49.73 13.85
N LEU A 31 28.48 49.42 12.99
CA LEU A 31 28.37 48.30 12.04
C LEU A 31 28.22 46.94 12.73
N GLU A 32 28.92 46.68 13.83
CA GLU A 32 28.77 45.45 14.61
C GLU A 32 27.36 45.31 15.18
N ILE A 33 26.82 46.39 15.74
CA ILE A 33 25.45 46.42 16.28
C ILE A 33 24.44 46.20 15.15
N GLU A 34 24.59 46.86 14.01
CA GLU A 34 23.73 46.66 12.84
C GLU A 34 23.82 45.23 12.32
N ASN A 35 25.03 44.68 12.13
CA ASN A 35 25.23 43.32 11.65
C ASN A 35 24.62 42.29 12.61
N SER A 36 24.82 42.47 13.93
CA SER A 36 24.19 41.64 14.96
C SER A 36 22.66 41.69 14.88
N ARG A 37 22.08 42.88 14.65
CA ARG A 37 20.62 43.05 14.47
C ARG A 37 20.12 42.41 13.19
N PHE A 38 20.83 42.58 12.08
CA PHE A 38 20.49 41.94 10.80
C PHE A 38 20.54 40.42 10.90
N ARG A 39 21.59 39.86 11.51
CA ARG A 39 21.72 38.42 11.76
C ARG A 39 20.59 37.89 12.63
N ALA A 40 20.25 38.58 13.72
CA ALA A 40 19.12 38.19 14.57
C ALA A 40 17.79 38.22 13.81
N ARG A 41 17.55 39.24 12.97
CA ARG A 41 16.32 39.35 12.17
C ARG A 41 16.22 38.25 11.10
N ILE A 42 17.32 37.92 10.41
CA ILE A 42 17.36 36.81 9.45
C ILE A 42 17.14 35.48 10.16
N GLY A 43 17.79 35.26 11.31
CA GLY A 43 17.60 34.06 12.12
C GLY A 43 16.15 33.87 12.54
N ALA A 44 15.53 34.90 13.13
CA ALA A 44 14.13 34.86 13.54
C ALA A 44 13.17 34.60 12.35
N SER A 45 13.40 35.24 11.20
CA SER A 45 12.60 35.00 9.99
C SER A 45 12.82 33.58 9.41
N GLY A 46 14.02 33.02 9.56
CA GLY A 46 14.34 31.66 9.17
C GLY A 46 13.63 30.63 10.07
N GLU A 47 13.63 30.84 11.38
CA GLU A 47 12.91 30.00 12.35
C GLU A 47 11.40 30.03 12.13
N GLU A 48 10.83 31.22 11.88
CA GLU A 48 9.41 31.39 11.57
C GLU A 48 9.01 30.63 10.29
N ARG A 49 9.77 30.79 9.21
CA ARG A 49 9.54 30.05 7.95
C ARG A 49 9.71 28.55 8.12
N ALA A 50 10.70 28.10 8.89
CA ALA A 50 10.90 26.67 9.16
C ALA A 50 9.70 26.09 9.93
N ALA A 51 9.16 26.82 10.91
CA ALA A 51 7.96 26.43 11.62
C ALA A 51 6.71 26.38 10.72
N GLU A 52 6.53 27.38 9.86
CA GLU A 52 5.42 27.44 8.89
C GLU A 52 5.48 26.29 7.87
N LEU A 53 6.68 25.99 7.34
CA LEU A 53 6.91 24.84 6.46
C LEU A 53 6.60 23.52 7.17
N GLY A 54 7.05 23.35 8.41
CA GLY A 54 6.75 22.16 9.22
C GLY A 54 5.25 21.95 9.42
N GLN A 55 4.51 23.01 9.73
CA GLN A 55 3.04 22.94 9.84
C GLN A 55 2.37 22.60 8.51
N THR A 56 2.84 23.20 7.41
CA THR A 56 2.28 22.96 6.07
C THR A 56 2.52 21.53 5.62
N LEU A 57 3.74 20.99 5.82
CA LEU A 57 4.07 19.59 5.55
C LEU A 57 3.21 18.63 6.39
N GLY A 58 3.00 18.93 7.67
CA GLY A 58 2.10 18.16 8.53
C GLY A 58 0.66 18.14 8.03
N ARG A 59 0.14 19.29 7.56
CA ARG A 59 -1.20 19.39 6.96
C ARG A 59 -1.30 18.62 5.64
N LEU A 60 -0.31 18.74 4.76
CA LEU A 60 -0.28 18.03 3.48
C LEU A 60 -0.21 16.52 3.70
N LYS A 61 0.63 16.05 4.62
CA LYS A 61 0.69 14.63 4.98
C LYS A 61 -0.66 14.15 5.52
N GLY A 62 -1.24 14.86 6.48
CA GLY A 62 -2.54 14.48 7.03
C GLY A 62 -3.69 14.54 6.01
N ALA A 63 -3.62 15.42 5.01
CA ALA A 63 -4.58 15.44 3.91
C ALA A 63 -4.38 14.26 2.95
N ALA A 64 -3.12 13.93 2.62
CA ALA A 64 -2.79 12.77 1.79
C ALA A 64 -3.24 11.45 2.45
N ASP A 65 -2.98 11.27 3.75
CA ASP A 65 -3.40 10.08 4.50
C ASP A 65 -4.93 9.93 4.49
N LYS A 66 -5.68 11.04 4.61
CA LYS A 66 -7.16 11.03 4.52
C LYS A 66 -7.66 10.65 3.14
N VAL A 67 -7.01 11.15 2.09
CA VAL A 67 -7.37 10.81 0.70
C VAL A 67 -7.09 9.33 0.43
N ALA A 68 -5.92 8.83 0.83
CA ALA A 68 -5.56 7.42 0.70
C ALA A 68 -6.57 6.51 1.42
N ASN A 69 -6.89 6.81 2.69
CA ASN A 69 -7.90 6.06 3.44
C ASN A 69 -9.29 6.13 2.78
N SER A 70 -9.70 7.30 2.29
CA SER A 70 -10.99 7.44 1.60
C SER A 70 -11.05 6.63 0.29
N HIS A 71 -9.94 6.55 -0.44
CA HIS A 71 -9.85 5.74 -1.66
C HIS A 71 -9.91 4.25 -1.36
N GLU A 72 -9.14 3.79 -0.36
CA GLU A 72 -9.21 2.40 0.10
C GLU A 72 -10.63 2.02 0.52
N GLN A 73 -11.29 2.84 1.33
CA GLN A 73 -12.67 2.60 1.75
C GLN A 73 -13.64 2.57 0.56
N THR A 74 -13.42 3.41 -0.46
CA THR A 74 -14.26 3.39 -1.67
C THR A 74 -14.07 2.09 -2.45
N ILE A 75 -12.82 1.67 -2.65
CA ILE A 75 -12.49 0.40 -3.33
C ILE A 75 -13.14 -0.76 -2.58
N LEU A 76 -12.93 -0.84 -1.27
CA LEU A 76 -13.49 -1.89 -0.44
C LEU A 76 -15.02 -1.98 -0.55
N ARG A 77 -15.72 -0.86 -0.45
CA ARG A 77 -17.19 -0.82 -0.54
C ARG A 77 -17.72 -1.24 -1.91
N LEU A 78 -17.01 -0.89 -2.98
CA LEU A 78 -17.38 -1.30 -4.34
C LEU A 78 -17.11 -2.79 -4.56
N SER A 79 -16.00 -3.33 -4.03
CA SER A 79 -15.71 -4.76 -4.05
C SER A 79 -16.76 -5.57 -3.28
N GLN A 80 -17.15 -5.11 -2.08
CA GLN A 80 -18.23 -5.73 -1.30
C GLN A 80 -19.57 -5.76 -2.03
N ALA A 81 -19.86 -4.75 -2.86
CA ALA A 81 -21.07 -4.75 -3.67
C ALA A 81 -21.07 -5.87 -4.73
N ILE A 82 -19.89 -6.26 -5.21
CA ILE A 82 -19.71 -7.37 -6.16
C ILE A 82 -19.83 -8.72 -5.45
N GLU A 83 -19.26 -8.86 -4.25
CA GLU A 83 -19.45 -10.05 -3.40
C GLU A 83 -20.94 -10.30 -3.11
N TYR A 84 -21.68 -9.24 -2.78
CA TYR A 84 -23.12 -9.33 -2.54
C TYR A 84 -23.90 -9.79 -3.79
N HIS A 85 -23.43 -9.41 -4.97
CA HIS A 85 -24.00 -9.87 -6.24
C HIS A 85 -23.68 -11.35 -6.51
N ASP A 86 -22.48 -11.81 -6.16
CA ASP A 86 -22.03 -13.21 -6.31
C ASP A 86 -22.66 -14.15 -5.28
N GLY A 87 -23.08 -13.63 -4.12
CA GLY A 87 -23.58 -14.46 -3.01
C GLY A 87 -22.46 -15.09 -2.18
N GLU A 88 -21.28 -14.46 -2.17
CA GLU A 88 -20.19 -14.78 -1.25
C GLU A 88 -20.47 -14.22 0.16
N THR A 89 -19.73 -14.71 1.16
CA THR A 89 -19.90 -14.26 2.55
C THR A 89 -19.36 -12.85 2.76
N GLU A 90 -19.97 -12.14 3.72
CA GLU A 90 -19.55 -10.81 4.10
C GLU A 90 -18.11 -10.82 4.63
N GLY A 91 -17.26 -9.96 4.10
CA GLY A 91 -15.88 -9.80 4.60
C GLY A 91 -14.82 -10.68 3.93
N HIS A 92 -15.17 -11.48 2.93
CA HIS A 92 -14.22 -12.29 2.15
C HIS A 92 -13.06 -11.45 1.58
N VAL A 93 -13.38 -10.34 0.89
CA VAL A 93 -12.44 -9.40 0.29
C VAL A 93 -11.47 -8.83 1.34
N GLU A 94 -11.97 -8.49 2.52
CA GLU A 94 -11.13 -7.97 3.62
C GLU A 94 -10.19 -9.05 4.14
N ARG A 95 -10.69 -10.28 4.37
CA ARG A 95 -9.89 -11.40 4.86
C ARG A 95 -8.81 -11.81 3.87
N VAL A 96 -9.14 -11.92 2.58
CA VAL A 96 -8.17 -12.16 1.51
C VAL A 96 -7.07 -11.11 1.54
N GLY A 97 -7.43 -9.82 1.62
CA GLY A 97 -6.45 -8.75 1.75
C GLY A 97 -5.58 -8.86 3.00
N CYS A 98 -6.13 -9.24 4.16
CA CYS A 98 -5.32 -9.46 5.36
C CYS A 98 -4.36 -10.63 5.18
N TYR A 99 -4.78 -11.73 4.54
CA TYR A 99 -3.91 -12.88 4.27
C TYR A 99 -2.79 -12.53 3.29
N THR A 100 -3.05 -11.74 2.24
CA THR A 100 -2.00 -11.31 1.31
C THR A 100 -0.95 -10.44 2.01
N LYS A 101 -1.36 -9.62 2.99
CA LYS A 101 -0.43 -8.81 3.80
C LYS A 101 0.53 -9.64 4.64
N LEU A 102 0.18 -10.88 5.02
CA LEU A 102 1.09 -11.80 5.72
C LEU A 102 2.25 -12.28 4.81
N LEU A 103 2.05 -12.26 3.49
CA LEU A 103 2.97 -12.78 2.48
C LEU A 103 3.97 -11.72 2.02
N THR A 104 4.60 -11.06 2.99
CA THR A 104 5.64 -10.04 2.74
C THR A 104 6.94 -10.65 2.23
N GLY A 105 7.70 -9.88 1.43
CA GLY A 105 9.06 -10.23 1.00
C GLY A 105 9.15 -11.01 -0.31
N PHE A 106 8.02 -11.28 -0.97
CA PHE A 106 7.96 -11.89 -2.31
C PHE A 106 7.97 -10.87 -3.45
N THR A 107 7.61 -9.62 -3.15
CA THR A 107 7.53 -8.52 -4.11
C THR A 107 8.18 -7.29 -3.52
N ASP A 108 8.68 -6.41 -4.38
CA ASP A 108 9.16 -5.07 -4.03
C ASP A 108 8.00 -4.10 -3.73
N VAL A 109 6.75 -4.51 -4.05
CA VAL A 109 5.55 -3.75 -3.76
C VAL A 109 5.27 -3.76 -2.25
N PRO A 110 4.93 -2.61 -1.63
CA PRO A 110 4.54 -2.58 -0.23
C PRO A 110 3.35 -3.50 0.07
N PRO A 111 3.37 -4.28 1.16
CA PRO A 111 2.30 -5.25 1.47
C PRO A 111 0.89 -4.63 1.54
N ASP A 112 0.78 -3.39 2.00
CA ASP A 112 -0.51 -2.68 2.03
C ASP A 112 -1.05 -2.34 0.64
N VAL A 113 -0.19 -2.17 -0.36
CA VAL A 113 -0.62 -1.93 -1.74
C VAL A 113 -1.14 -3.23 -2.37
N VAL A 114 -0.46 -4.36 -2.14
CA VAL A 114 -0.95 -5.69 -2.57
C VAL A 114 -2.29 -6.01 -1.91
N ARG A 115 -2.42 -5.72 -0.61
CA ARG A 115 -3.69 -5.87 0.13
C ARG A 115 -4.83 -5.11 -0.53
N VAL A 116 -4.67 -3.81 -0.76
CA VAL A 116 -5.74 -2.98 -1.36
C VAL A 116 -6.00 -3.40 -2.81
N ALA A 117 -4.98 -3.78 -3.57
CA ALA A 117 -5.15 -4.28 -4.94
C ALA A 117 -5.94 -5.60 -4.98
N SER A 118 -5.69 -6.50 -4.02
CA SER A 118 -6.36 -7.80 -3.93
C SER A 118 -7.86 -7.69 -3.70
N PHE A 119 -8.35 -6.57 -3.17
CA PHE A 119 -9.80 -6.34 -3.03
C PHE A 119 -10.54 -6.35 -4.36
N MET A 120 -9.84 -6.12 -5.47
CA MET A 120 -10.45 -6.02 -6.80
C MET A 120 -10.21 -7.27 -7.66
N HIS A 121 -9.67 -8.37 -7.10
CA HIS A 121 -9.38 -9.59 -7.85
C HIS A 121 -10.60 -10.10 -8.64
N ASP A 122 -11.77 -9.99 -8.01
CA ASP A 122 -13.05 -10.45 -8.55
C ASP A 122 -13.93 -9.36 -9.18
N VAL A 123 -13.39 -8.16 -9.43
CA VAL A 123 -14.19 -7.03 -9.95
C VAL A 123 -14.89 -7.36 -11.29
N GLY A 124 -14.33 -8.29 -12.07
CA GLY A 124 -14.90 -8.74 -13.33
C GLY A 124 -16.19 -9.55 -13.20
N LYS A 125 -16.50 -10.08 -12.01
CA LYS A 125 -17.77 -10.81 -11.75
C LYS A 125 -19.00 -9.94 -11.99
N ILE A 126 -18.86 -8.61 -12.03
CA ILE A 126 -19.93 -7.66 -12.41
C ILE A 126 -20.54 -7.96 -13.79
N ALA A 127 -19.77 -8.58 -14.69
CA ALA A 127 -20.22 -8.91 -16.04
C ALA A 127 -20.74 -10.36 -16.17
N VAL A 128 -20.64 -11.16 -15.10
CA VAL A 128 -21.13 -12.53 -15.09
C VAL A 128 -22.61 -12.53 -14.70
N GLY A 129 -23.44 -13.19 -15.49
CA GLY A 129 -24.88 -13.24 -15.24
C GLY A 129 -25.21 -13.98 -13.93
N ALA A 130 -26.20 -13.50 -13.18
CA ALA A 130 -26.65 -14.11 -11.92
C ALA A 130 -27.02 -15.60 -12.07
N SER A 131 -27.50 -16.04 -13.23
CA SER A 131 -27.80 -17.45 -13.51
C SER A 131 -26.58 -18.37 -13.48
N ILE A 132 -25.37 -17.82 -13.66
CA ILE A 132 -24.10 -18.54 -13.55
C ILE A 132 -23.54 -18.41 -12.13
N LEU A 133 -23.46 -17.19 -11.59
CA LEU A 133 -22.92 -16.92 -10.25
C LEU A 133 -23.69 -17.68 -9.15
N GLN A 134 -25.02 -17.62 -9.19
CA GLN A 134 -25.88 -18.17 -8.15
C GLN A 134 -26.40 -19.58 -8.49
N LYS A 135 -25.78 -20.28 -9.45
CA LYS A 135 -26.27 -21.59 -9.88
C LYS A 135 -26.06 -22.64 -8.78
N PRO A 136 -27.12 -23.34 -8.32
CA PRO A 136 -26.94 -24.46 -7.41
C PRO A 136 -26.34 -25.66 -8.16
N GLY A 137 -25.09 -26.00 -7.86
CA GLY A 137 -24.40 -27.17 -8.39
C GLY A 137 -23.34 -26.84 -9.45
N GLN A 138 -22.94 -27.86 -10.21
CA GLN A 138 -21.83 -27.72 -11.16
C GLN A 138 -22.22 -26.89 -12.40
N LEU A 139 -21.34 -25.97 -12.79
CA LEU A 139 -21.41 -25.27 -14.07
C LEU A 139 -21.19 -26.25 -15.23
N THR A 140 -21.96 -26.07 -16.30
CA THR A 140 -21.68 -26.66 -17.61
C THR A 140 -20.39 -26.06 -18.20
N SER A 141 -19.84 -26.67 -19.24
CA SER A 141 -18.63 -26.13 -19.89
C SER A 141 -18.80 -24.71 -20.40
N THR A 142 -19.96 -24.39 -20.99
CA THR A 142 -20.26 -23.03 -21.49
C THR A 142 -20.42 -22.02 -20.36
N GLU A 143 -21.11 -22.40 -19.27
CA GLU A 143 -21.24 -21.52 -18.10
C GLU A 143 -19.89 -21.31 -17.41
N ARG A 144 -19.05 -22.34 -17.37
CA ARG A 144 -17.69 -22.24 -16.83
C ARG A 144 -16.83 -21.27 -17.64
N GLN A 145 -16.84 -21.35 -18.97
CA GLN A 145 -16.17 -20.36 -19.82
C GLN A 145 -16.70 -18.93 -19.59
N GLY A 146 -18.00 -18.79 -19.34
CA GLY A 146 -18.61 -17.52 -18.96
C GLY A 146 -18.11 -17.00 -17.61
N MET A 147 -17.96 -17.90 -16.62
CA MET A 147 -17.41 -17.57 -15.30
C MET A 147 -15.94 -17.18 -15.39
N GLU A 148 -15.10 -18.00 -16.02
CA GLU A 148 -13.64 -17.81 -16.14
C GLU A 148 -13.27 -16.46 -16.79
N ARG A 149 -14.17 -15.90 -17.60
CA ARG A 149 -13.99 -14.61 -18.26
C ARG A 149 -13.95 -13.42 -17.29
N HIS A 150 -14.35 -13.58 -16.03
CA HIS A 150 -14.23 -12.50 -15.04
C HIS A 150 -12.78 -12.03 -14.87
N CYS A 151 -11.78 -12.91 -15.00
CA CYS A 151 -10.37 -12.51 -14.93
C CYS A 151 -10.01 -11.49 -16.02
N GLU A 152 -10.36 -11.81 -17.28
CA GLU A 152 -10.09 -10.93 -18.43
C GLU A 152 -10.88 -9.62 -18.35
N ILE A 153 -12.13 -9.67 -17.88
CA ILE A 153 -12.98 -8.49 -17.73
C ILE A 153 -12.44 -7.60 -16.60
N GLY A 154 -12.04 -8.19 -15.47
CA GLY A 154 -11.40 -7.47 -14.37
C GLY A 154 -10.14 -6.75 -14.83
N TYR A 155 -9.27 -7.45 -15.59
CA TYR A 155 -8.10 -6.82 -16.22
C TYR A 155 -8.49 -5.64 -17.13
N GLN A 156 -9.49 -5.81 -18.00
CA GLN A 156 -9.93 -4.74 -18.92
C GLN A 156 -10.52 -3.53 -18.19
N LEU A 157 -11.19 -3.74 -17.05
CA LEU A 157 -11.76 -2.66 -16.26
C LEU A 157 -10.70 -1.85 -15.51
N LEU A 158 -9.60 -2.49 -15.11
CA LEU A 158 -8.59 -1.91 -14.22
C LEU A 158 -7.35 -1.39 -14.97
N SER A 159 -6.99 -2.00 -16.11
CA SER A 159 -5.80 -1.66 -16.89
C SER A 159 -5.94 -0.36 -17.70
N GLY A 160 -4.81 0.21 -18.10
CA GLY A 160 -4.72 1.45 -18.87
C GLY A 160 -4.85 2.70 -18.00
N SER A 161 -4.58 2.58 -16.70
CA SER A 161 -4.62 3.69 -15.75
C SER A 161 -3.21 4.21 -15.45
N ASP A 162 -3.10 5.50 -15.12
CA ASP A 162 -1.86 6.07 -14.56
C ASP A 162 -1.62 5.65 -13.08
N SER A 163 -2.55 4.90 -12.50
CA SER A 163 -2.49 4.42 -11.12
C SER A 163 -1.77 3.07 -11.02
N GLU A 164 -0.60 3.05 -10.39
CA GLU A 164 0.14 1.81 -10.09
C GLU A 164 -0.70 0.79 -9.31
N LEU A 165 -1.58 1.27 -8.41
CA LEU A 165 -2.50 0.41 -7.66
C LEU A 165 -3.49 -0.31 -8.59
N LEU A 166 -4.02 0.39 -9.60
CA LEU A 166 -4.98 -0.19 -10.53
C LEU A 166 -4.31 -1.15 -11.51
N GLU A 167 -3.10 -0.85 -11.97
CA GLU A 167 -2.32 -1.78 -12.80
C GLU A 167 -1.95 -3.06 -12.05
N LEU A 168 -1.59 -2.94 -10.75
CA LEU A 168 -1.37 -4.09 -9.90
C LEU A 168 -2.65 -4.92 -9.72
N ALA A 169 -3.77 -4.24 -9.45
CA ALA A 169 -5.07 -4.88 -9.32
C ALA A 169 -5.50 -5.57 -10.62
N ALA A 170 -5.23 -4.97 -11.77
CA ALA A 170 -5.48 -5.57 -13.09
C ALA A 170 -4.68 -6.87 -13.24
N THR A 171 -3.39 -6.83 -12.89
CA THR A 171 -2.51 -8.00 -12.91
C THR A 171 -3.03 -9.12 -12.02
N ILE A 172 -3.43 -8.80 -10.79
CA ILE A 172 -4.04 -9.75 -9.85
C ILE A 172 -5.33 -10.33 -10.43
N ALA A 173 -6.25 -9.48 -10.89
CA ALA A 173 -7.53 -9.92 -11.46
C ALA A 173 -7.32 -10.87 -12.64
N LEU A 174 -6.31 -10.62 -13.49
CA LEU A 174 -6.00 -11.50 -14.62
C LEU A 174 -5.42 -12.85 -14.19
N THR A 175 -4.67 -12.90 -13.09
CA THR A 175 -3.75 -14.03 -12.81
C THR A 175 -4.03 -14.82 -11.54
N HIS A 176 -4.96 -14.38 -10.68
CA HIS A 176 -5.26 -15.06 -9.40
C HIS A 176 -5.85 -16.48 -9.55
N HIS A 177 -6.31 -16.86 -10.75
CA HIS A 177 -6.74 -18.22 -11.08
C HIS A 177 -5.77 -19.00 -11.98
N GLU A 178 -4.60 -18.43 -12.26
CA GLU A 178 -3.51 -19.19 -12.84
C GLU A 178 -3.02 -20.23 -11.84
N ARG A 179 -2.59 -21.39 -12.35
CA ARG A 179 -2.10 -22.50 -11.53
C ARG A 179 -0.62 -22.69 -11.81
N PHE A 180 0.16 -22.94 -10.76
CA PHE A 180 1.61 -23.09 -10.88
C PHE A 180 2.05 -24.16 -11.89
N ASP A 181 1.24 -25.20 -12.11
CA ASP A 181 1.44 -26.26 -13.10
C ASP A 181 1.06 -25.90 -14.54
N GLY A 182 0.52 -24.70 -14.80
CA GLY A 182 0.08 -24.26 -16.13
C GLY A 182 -1.30 -24.76 -16.55
N THR A 183 -2.10 -25.33 -15.62
CA THR A 183 -3.47 -25.79 -15.91
C THR A 183 -4.55 -24.80 -15.51
N GLY A 184 -4.16 -23.58 -15.11
CA GLY A 184 -5.05 -22.49 -14.75
C GLY A 184 -5.60 -21.73 -15.94
N TYR A 185 -6.22 -20.59 -15.66
CA TYR A 185 -6.85 -19.72 -16.64
C TYR A 185 -6.67 -18.24 -16.24
N PRO A 186 -6.81 -17.29 -17.18
CA PRO A 186 -7.20 -17.44 -18.58
C PRO A 186 -6.05 -17.70 -19.57
N GLN A 187 -4.80 -17.46 -19.17
CA GLN A 187 -3.62 -17.52 -20.04
C GLN A 187 -2.84 -18.82 -19.90
N ALA A 188 -3.13 -19.63 -18.87
CA ALA A 188 -2.44 -20.89 -18.58
C ALA A 188 -0.92 -20.68 -18.38
N LEU A 189 -0.59 -19.61 -17.64
CA LEU A 189 0.79 -19.30 -17.25
C LEU A 189 1.31 -20.36 -16.29
N GLN A 190 2.61 -20.65 -16.35
CA GLN A 190 3.23 -21.71 -15.57
C GLN A 190 4.37 -21.19 -14.70
N GLY A 191 4.45 -21.66 -13.46
CA GLY A 191 5.55 -21.35 -12.56
C GLY A 191 5.69 -19.85 -12.31
N GLU A 192 6.91 -19.35 -12.50
CA GLU A 192 7.26 -17.94 -12.28
C GLU A 192 6.81 -16.99 -13.39
N ASP A 193 6.27 -17.51 -14.51
CA ASP A 193 5.61 -16.67 -15.52
C ASP A 193 4.32 -16.04 -14.96
N ILE A 194 3.75 -16.62 -13.89
CA ILE A 194 2.66 -16.03 -13.13
C ILE A 194 3.24 -14.89 -12.26
N PRO A 195 2.73 -13.66 -12.38
CA PRO A 195 3.08 -12.57 -11.47
C PRO A 195 2.91 -12.99 -10.01
N VAL A 196 3.87 -12.60 -9.17
CA VAL A 196 3.94 -13.10 -7.79
C VAL A 196 2.72 -12.66 -6.97
N GLU A 197 2.15 -11.50 -7.27
CA GLU A 197 0.94 -11.00 -6.63
C GLU A 197 -0.28 -11.85 -6.98
N GLY A 198 -0.37 -12.38 -8.20
CA GLY A 198 -1.38 -13.38 -8.57
C GLY A 198 -1.21 -14.68 -7.77
N ARG A 199 0.02 -15.17 -7.63
CA ARG A 199 0.34 -16.37 -6.83
C ARG A 199 -0.01 -16.19 -5.34
N ILE A 200 0.26 -15.01 -4.78
CA ILE A 200 -0.09 -14.62 -3.40
C ILE A 200 -1.60 -14.65 -3.21
N VAL A 201 -2.34 -14.00 -4.11
CA VAL A 201 -3.81 -13.90 -4.03
C VAL A 201 -4.45 -15.27 -4.22
N ALA A 202 -3.94 -16.12 -5.11
CA ALA A 202 -4.45 -17.47 -5.31
C ALA A 202 -4.45 -18.33 -4.03
N VAL A 203 -3.39 -18.22 -3.21
CA VAL A 203 -3.32 -18.92 -1.91
C VAL A 203 -4.30 -18.34 -0.91
N ALA A 204 -4.35 -17.00 -0.80
CA ALA A 204 -5.20 -16.29 0.14
C ALA A 204 -6.70 -16.51 -0.16
N ASP A 205 -7.09 -16.40 -1.43
CA ASP A 205 -8.46 -16.60 -1.91
C ASP A 205 -8.93 -18.03 -1.64
N VAL A 206 -8.15 -19.05 -2.06
CA VAL A 206 -8.56 -20.44 -1.84
C VAL A 206 -8.63 -20.78 -0.35
N PHE A 207 -7.70 -20.27 0.47
CA PHE A 207 -7.78 -20.47 1.91
C PHE A 207 -9.07 -19.89 2.51
N ASP A 208 -9.41 -18.64 2.17
CA ASP A 208 -10.65 -18.02 2.65
C ASP A 208 -11.87 -18.78 2.13
N ALA A 209 -11.91 -19.09 0.84
CA ALA A 209 -12.99 -19.83 0.21
C ALA A 209 -13.21 -21.23 0.82
N LEU A 210 -12.16 -21.89 1.33
CA LEU A 210 -12.26 -23.17 2.03
C LEU A 210 -12.76 -23.01 3.48
N THR A 211 -12.36 -21.93 4.15
CA THR A 211 -12.63 -21.71 5.58
C THR A 211 -13.85 -20.83 5.86
N SER A 212 -14.50 -20.30 4.83
CA SER A 212 -15.72 -19.49 4.94
C SER A 212 -16.94 -20.30 4.48
N ASP A 213 -18.11 -19.97 5.03
CA ASP A 213 -19.37 -20.60 4.62
C ASP A 213 -19.71 -20.20 3.18
N ARG A 214 -20.32 -21.10 2.41
CA ARG A 214 -20.86 -20.79 1.09
C ARG A 214 -22.29 -21.32 0.99
N ALA A 215 -23.12 -20.71 0.14
CA ALA A 215 -24.53 -21.07 -0.02
C ALA A 215 -24.76 -22.58 -0.28
N TYR A 216 -23.78 -23.26 -0.88
CA TYR A 216 -23.83 -24.68 -1.23
C TYR A 216 -22.91 -25.59 -0.39
N ARG A 217 -22.11 -25.04 0.52
CA ARG A 217 -21.14 -25.83 1.32
C ARG A 217 -20.79 -25.11 2.63
N PRO A 218 -20.85 -25.80 3.79
CA PRO A 218 -20.30 -25.23 5.02
C PRO A 218 -18.78 -25.00 4.90
N ALA A 219 -18.27 -24.11 5.74
CA ALA A 219 -16.84 -23.91 5.96
C ALA A 219 -16.17 -25.23 6.37
N PHE A 220 -14.99 -25.49 5.81
CA PHE A 220 -14.09 -26.52 6.35
C PHE A 220 -13.42 -26.02 7.63
N SER A 221 -12.98 -26.96 8.47
CA SER A 221 -12.02 -26.63 9.52
C SER A 221 -10.73 -26.09 8.90
N VAL A 222 -9.98 -25.30 9.67
CA VAL A 222 -8.68 -24.79 9.24
C VAL A 222 -7.76 -25.96 8.91
N GLU A 223 -7.76 -27.03 9.70
CA GLU A 223 -6.95 -28.22 9.48
C GLU A 223 -7.25 -28.89 8.14
N GLU A 224 -8.53 -29.03 7.79
CA GLU A 224 -8.97 -29.57 6.48
C GLU A 224 -8.56 -28.66 5.33
N ALA A 225 -8.75 -27.34 5.46
CA ALA A 225 -8.34 -26.39 4.43
C ALA A 225 -6.81 -26.44 4.20
N LEU A 226 -6.02 -26.55 5.26
CA LEU A 226 -4.57 -26.68 5.17
C LEU A 226 -4.13 -28.02 4.56
N ALA A 227 -4.87 -29.10 4.77
CA ALA A 227 -4.61 -30.37 4.10
C ALA A 227 -4.78 -30.22 2.58
N ILE A 228 -5.89 -29.62 2.14
CA ILE A 228 -6.19 -29.36 0.73
C ILE A 228 -5.12 -28.45 0.09
N LEU A 229 -4.73 -27.37 0.77
CA LEU A 229 -3.67 -26.49 0.29
C LEU A 229 -2.34 -27.22 0.10
N ARG A 230 -1.95 -28.07 1.06
CA ARG A 230 -0.71 -28.88 0.96
C ARG A 230 -0.73 -29.87 -0.19
N GLU A 231 -1.88 -30.46 -0.50
CA GLU A 231 -2.05 -31.32 -1.68
C GLU A 231 -1.84 -30.54 -2.99
N GLY A 232 -2.24 -29.27 -3.02
CA GLY A 232 -2.04 -28.36 -4.15
C GLY A 232 -0.63 -27.78 -4.29
N ARG A 233 0.30 -28.07 -3.37
CA ARG A 233 1.67 -27.51 -3.37
C ARG A 233 2.44 -27.93 -4.63
N GLY A 234 2.93 -26.96 -5.41
CA GLY A 234 3.66 -27.19 -6.65
C GLY A 234 2.79 -27.59 -7.85
N THR A 235 1.47 -27.65 -7.67
CA THR A 235 0.51 -27.84 -8.75
C THR A 235 -0.39 -26.62 -8.89
N GLN A 236 -1.33 -26.46 -7.98
CA GLN A 236 -2.17 -25.27 -7.92
C GLN A 236 -1.38 -24.06 -7.43
N PHE A 237 -0.59 -24.25 -6.37
CA PHE A 237 0.05 -23.17 -5.66
C PHE A 237 1.55 -23.18 -5.86
N ASP A 238 2.13 -21.99 -5.91
CA ASP A 238 3.56 -21.81 -5.78
C ASP A 238 4.04 -22.41 -4.44
N PRO A 239 5.02 -23.34 -4.46
CA PRO A 239 5.58 -23.93 -3.26
C PRO A 239 6.09 -22.92 -2.22
N GLU A 240 6.79 -21.87 -2.65
CA GLU A 240 7.42 -20.91 -1.76
C GLU A 240 6.37 -20.00 -1.10
N VAL A 241 5.42 -19.51 -1.90
CA VAL A 241 4.31 -18.67 -1.41
C VAL A 241 3.47 -19.44 -0.41
N LEU A 242 3.11 -20.69 -0.72
CA LEU A 242 2.35 -21.53 0.19
C LEU A 242 3.12 -21.83 1.47
N ASP A 243 4.39 -22.21 1.40
CA ASP A 243 5.19 -22.50 2.58
C ASP A 243 5.30 -21.28 3.51
N ARG A 244 5.39 -20.07 2.93
CA ARG A 244 5.37 -18.82 3.70
C ARG A 244 4.01 -18.57 4.34
N PHE A 245 2.91 -18.83 3.64
CA PHE A 245 1.57 -18.75 4.21
C PHE A 245 1.41 -19.68 5.42
N LEU A 246 1.88 -20.92 5.28
CA LEU A 246 1.85 -21.91 6.35
C LEU A 246 2.71 -21.51 7.56
N ALA A 247 3.75 -20.72 7.36
CA ALA A 247 4.58 -20.18 8.45
C ALA A 247 3.91 -19.02 9.21
N CYS A 248 2.86 -18.41 8.66
CA CYS A 248 2.13 -17.27 9.25
C CYS A 248 0.77 -17.67 9.86
N LEU A 249 0.49 -18.97 10.01
CA LEU A 249 -0.83 -19.46 10.45
C LEU A 249 -1.24 -19.01 11.85
N ASP A 250 -0.29 -18.66 12.72
CA ASP A 250 -0.57 -18.17 14.07
C ASP A 250 -1.36 -16.84 14.06
N GLU A 251 -1.29 -16.07 12.96
CA GLU A 251 -2.02 -14.80 12.82
C GLU A 251 -3.46 -14.99 12.30
N VAL A 252 -3.75 -16.12 11.65
CA VAL A 252 -5.05 -16.39 11.01
C VAL A 252 -6.23 -16.36 11.98
N PRO A 253 -6.16 -16.95 13.21
CA PRO A 253 -7.27 -16.88 14.15
C PRO A 253 -7.65 -15.45 14.54
N SER A 254 -6.69 -14.53 14.64
CA SER A 254 -6.95 -13.13 14.96
C SER A 254 -7.69 -12.44 13.82
N ILE A 255 -7.22 -12.63 12.58
CA ILE A 255 -7.86 -12.07 11.38
C ILE A 255 -9.32 -12.54 11.28
N ARG A 256 -9.55 -13.84 11.47
CA ARG A 256 -10.89 -14.42 11.41
C ARG A 256 -11.80 -13.99 12.56
N ALA A 257 -11.26 -13.71 13.74
CA ALA A 257 -12.03 -13.22 14.88
C ALA A 257 -12.47 -11.74 14.70
N GLU A 258 -11.64 -10.94 14.04
CA GLU A 258 -11.94 -9.52 13.77
C GLU A 258 -12.94 -9.34 12.61
N LEU A 259 -12.91 -10.24 11.62
CA LEU A 259 -13.68 -10.17 10.38
C LEU A 259 -14.67 -11.34 10.23
N ALA A 260 -15.20 -11.82 11.36
CA ALA A 260 -16.12 -12.97 11.37
C ALA A 260 -17.43 -12.65 10.62
N ASP A 261 -17.89 -13.63 9.83
CA ASP A 261 -19.18 -13.64 9.12
C ASP A 261 -20.39 -13.45 10.07
#